data_AF-A0A504U6C6-F1
#
_entry.id   AF-A0A504U6C6-F1
#
_cell.length_a   1.000
_cell.length_b   1.000
_cell.length_c   1.000
_cell.angle_alpha   90.00
_cell.angle_beta   90.00
_cell.angle_gamma   90.00
#
_symmetry.space_group_name_H-M   'P 1'
#
loop_
_entity.id
_entity.type
_entity.pdbx_description
1 polymer ?
#
loop_
_entity_poly.entity_id
_entity_poly.type
_entity_poly.pdbx_seq_one_letter_code
_entity_poly.pdbx_strand_id
1 'polypeptide(L)'
;MPLYVRDERVNQLAEQAQKILKAPIKTDAIRQALERVVHEEEQRRPLAERLEKLRARHNMPAYDTLEPFDEKAFLDEMWGDNDVHR
;
A
#
# COMPACT_ATOMS: atom_id res chain seq x y z
N MET A 1 -2.17 -17.63 -26.56
CA MET A 1 -2.48 -16.71 -27.68
C MET A 1 -1.47 -15.57 -27.67
N PRO A 2 -0.94 -15.11 -28.83
CA PRO A 2 -0.04 -13.95 -28.88
C PRO A 2 -0.80 -12.68 -28.49
N LEU A 3 -0.26 -11.92 -27.54
CA LEU A 3 -0.86 -10.68 -27.05
C LEU A 3 -0.47 -9.56 -28.01
N TYR A 4 -1.43 -9.04 -28.78
CA TYR A 4 -1.19 -7.97 -29.76
C TYR A 4 -1.26 -6.61 -29.07
N VAL A 5 -0.09 -6.03 -28.82
CA VAL A 5 0.04 -4.67 -28.31
C VAL A 5 0.01 -3.70 -29.50
N ARG A 6 -1.07 -2.94 -29.65
CA ARG A 6 -1.21 -1.93 -30.72
C ARG A 6 -0.74 -0.54 -30.32
N ASP A 7 -0.58 -0.31 -29.01
CA ASP A 7 -0.12 0.96 -28.46
C ASP A 7 1.42 0.95 -28.34
N GLU A 8 2.07 1.93 -28.98
CA GLU A 8 3.52 2.09 -28.98
C GLU A 8 4.08 2.29 -27.55
N ARG A 9 3.33 2.97 -26.67
CA ARG A 9 3.76 3.19 -25.28
C ARG A 9 3.80 1.88 -24.50
N VAL A 10 2.84 0.99 -24.76
CA VAL A 10 2.78 -0.33 -24.12
C VAL A 10 3.88 -1.24 -24.67
N ASN A 11 4.24 -1.13 -25.94
CA ASN A 11 5.37 -1.85 -26.51
C ASN A 11 6.71 -1.41 -25.87
N GLN A 12 6.91 -0.11 -25.64
CA GLN A 12 8.08 0.41 -24.92
C GLN A 12 8.14 -0.09 -23.46
N LEU A 13 7.00 -0.11 -22.76
CA LEU A 13 6.91 -0.69 -21.42
C LEU A 13 7.22 -2.19 -21.42
N ALA A 14 6.76 -2.93 -22.43
CA ALA A 14 7.06 -4.35 -22.59
C ALA A 14 8.56 -4.61 -22.83
N GLU A 15 9.24 -3.75 -23.59
CA GLU A 15 10.69 -3.81 -23.77
C GLU A 15 11.46 -3.54 -22.49
N GLN A 16 11.02 -2.54 -21.71
CA GLN A 16 11.60 -2.26 -20.40
C GLN A 16 11.38 -3.44 -19.44
N ALA A 17 10.16 -3.97 -19.38
CA ALA A 17 9.85 -5.15 -18.58
C ALA A 17 10.69 -6.36 -19.00
N GLN A 18 10.89 -6.58 -20.30
CA GLN A 18 11.73 -7.66 -20.82
C GLN A 18 13.18 -7.52 -20.35
N LYS A 19 13.74 -6.30 -20.40
CA LYS A 19 15.12 -6.03 -19.93
C LYS A 19 15.26 -6.24 -18.43
N ILE A 20 14.31 -5.76 -17.64
CA ILE A 20 14.30 -5.88 -16.18
C ILE A 20 14.15 -7.35 -15.75
N LEU A 21 13.20 -8.06 -16.36
CA LEU A 21 12.87 -9.46 -16.03
C LEU A 21 13.76 -10.47 -16.75
N LYS A 22 14.62 -10.02 -17.68
CA LYS A 22 15.48 -10.85 -18.55
C LYS A 22 14.69 -11.97 -19.25
N ALA A 23 13.45 -11.67 -19.63
CA ALA A 23 12.56 -12.65 -20.24
C ALA A 23 12.94 -12.89 -21.72
N PRO A 24 12.78 -14.13 -22.22
CA PRO A 24 13.16 -14.49 -23.59
C PRO A 24 12.29 -13.79 -24.64
N ILE A 25 11.01 -13.59 -24.35
CA ILE A 25 10.05 -12.91 -25.25
C ILE A 25 9.29 -11.81 -24.50
N LYS A 26 8.91 -10.75 -25.21
CA LYS A 26 8.11 -9.63 -24.68
C LYS A 26 6.81 -10.12 -24.03
N THR A 27 6.15 -11.11 -24.62
CA THR A 27 4.90 -11.69 -24.10
C THR A 27 5.09 -12.35 -22.73
N ASP A 28 6.22 -13.02 -22.51
CA ASP A 28 6.54 -13.62 -21.20
C ASP A 28 6.88 -12.56 -20.17
N ALA A 29 7.57 -11.49 -20.59
CA ALA A 29 7.83 -10.35 -19.71
C ALA A 29 6.53 -9.71 -19.23
N ILE A 30 5.59 -9.49 -20.16
CA ILE A 30 4.27 -8.92 -19.87
C ILE A 30 3.50 -9.86 -18.93
N ARG A 31 3.44 -11.16 -19.25
CA ARG A 31 2.75 -12.15 -18.41
C ARG A 31 3.29 -12.16 -16.98
N GLN A 32 4.61 -12.24 -16.81
CA GLN A 32 5.25 -12.23 -15.50
C GLN A 32 5.03 -10.91 -14.74
N ALA A 33 5.06 -9.77 -15.44
CA ALA A 33 4.78 -8.48 -14.83
C ALA A 33 3.33 -8.39 -14.33
N LEU A 34 2.36 -8.85 -15.13
CA LEU A 34 0.95 -8.86 -14.75
C LEU A 34 0.67 -9.85 -13.61
N GLU A 35 1.26 -11.05 -13.66
CA GLU A 35 1.16 -12.04 -12.59
C GLU A 35 1.67 -11.47 -11.26
N ARG A 36 2.80 -10.74 -11.27
CA ARG A 36 3.28 -10.06 -10.07
C ARG A 36 2.31 -9.00 -9.55
N VAL A 37 1.77 -8.15 -10.42
CA VAL A 37 0.84 -7.10 -10.00
C VAL A 37 -0.44 -7.71 -9.41
N VAL A 38 -1.01 -8.72 -10.07
CA VAL A 38 -2.19 -9.42 -9.56
C VAL A 38 -1.88 -10.08 -8.22
N HIS A 39 -0.74 -10.76 -8.12
CA HIS A 39 -0.34 -11.41 -6.87
C HIS A 39 -0.06 -10.41 -5.75
N GLU A 40 0.55 -9.25 -6.05
CA GLU A 40 0.80 -8.19 -5.08
C GLU A 40 -0.50 -7.53 -4.60
N GLU A 41 -1.50 -7.38 -5.47
CA GLU A 41 -2.81 -6.85 -5.09
C GLU A 41 -3.65 -7.90 -4.34
N GLU A 42 -3.57 -9.20 -4.70
CA GLU A 42 -4.20 -10.29 -3.94
C GLU A 42 -3.53 -10.50 -2.58
N GLN A 43 -2.22 -10.39 -2.50
CA GLN A 43 -1.45 -10.48 -1.26
C GLN A 43 -1.35 -9.17 -0.51
N ARG A 44 -1.95 -8.09 -1.01
CA ARG A 44 -2.10 -6.85 -0.29
C ARG A 44 -3.05 -7.11 0.86
N ARG A 45 -2.45 -7.59 1.95
CA ARG A 45 -3.12 -7.81 3.22
C ARG A 45 -3.93 -6.56 3.54
N PRO A 46 -5.20 -6.72 3.95
CA PRO A 46 -6.01 -5.62 4.40
C PRO A 46 -5.23 -4.72 5.34
N LEU A 47 -5.46 -3.41 5.27
CA LEU A 47 -4.78 -2.43 6.12
C LEU A 47 -4.85 -2.81 7.60
N ALA A 48 -5.97 -3.40 8.02
CA ALA A 48 -6.16 -3.96 9.36
C ALA A 48 -5.07 -4.97 9.75
N GLU A 49 -4.80 -5.99 8.92
CA GLU A 49 -3.78 -7.00 9.20
C GLU A 49 -2.36 -6.42 9.23
N ARG A 50 -2.08 -5.43 8.36
CA ARG A 50 -0.79 -4.73 8.34
C ARG A 50 -0.58 -3.93 9.62
N LEU A 51 -1.64 -3.28 10.11
CA LEU A 51 -1.64 -2.48 11.33
C LEU A 51 -1.51 -3.36 12.58
N GLU A 52 -2.21 -4.49 12.63
CA GLU A 52 -2.07 -5.50 13.69
C GLU A 52 -0.63 -6.00 13.79
N LYS A 53 0.00 -6.35 12.67
CA LYS A 53 1.41 -6.78 12.65
C LYS A 53 2.35 -5.70 13.20
N LEU A 54 2.10 -4.43 12.91
CA LEU A 54 2.89 -3.32 13.42
C LEU A 54 2.68 -3.14 14.93
N ARG A 55 1.42 -3.17 15.39
CA ARG A 55 1.08 -3.12 16.82
C ARG A 55 1.73 -4.26 17.61
N ALA A 56 1.66 -5.48 17.10
CA ALA A 56 2.29 -6.64 17.70
C ALA A 56 3.81 -6.49 17.80
N ARG A 57 4.47 -5.94 16.78
CA ARG A 57 5.93 -5.66 16.82
C ARG A 57 6.30 -4.67 17.93
N HIS A 58 5.42 -3.73 18.24
CA HIS A 58 5.66 -2.69 19.25
C HIS A 58 5.01 -2.99 20.60
N ASN A 59 4.53 -4.21 20.84
CA ASN A 59 3.78 -4.61 22.05
C ASN A 59 2.62 -3.64 22.38
N MET A 60 1.96 -3.08 21.36
CA MET A 60 0.77 -2.28 21.56
C MET A 60 -0.44 -3.18 21.83
N PRO A 61 -1.40 -2.71 22.65
CA PRO A 61 -2.66 -3.42 22.86
C PRO A 61 -3.45 -3.54 21.54
N ALA A 62 -4.38 -4.50 21.52
CA ALA A 62 -5.30 -4.68 20.40
C ALA A 62 -6.17 -3.43 20.23
N TYR A 63 -6.60 -3.15 19.00
CA TYR A 63 -7.27 -1.88 18.69
C TYR A 63 -8.60 -1.72 19.42
N ASP A 64 -9.32 -2.82 19.52
CA ASP A 64 -10.64 -2.96 20.12
C ASP A 64 -10.63 -2.78 21.64
N THR A 65 -9.47 -2.92 22.28
CA THR A 65 -9.31 -2.70 23.72
C THR A 65 -8.85 -1.29 24.08
N LEU A 66 -8.56 -0.45 23.10
CA LEU A 66 -8.20 0.95 23.33
C LEU A 66 -9.43 1.76 23.74
N GLU A 67 -9.24 2.62 24.73
CA GLU A 67 -10.24 3.63 25.05
C GLU A 67 -10.42 4.57 23.84
N PRO A 68 -11.66 5.01 23.54
CA PRO A 68 -11.90 5.98 22.49
C PRO A 68 -11.03 7.22 22.71
N PHE A 69 -10.28 7.62 21.68
CA PHE A 69 -9.44 8.80 21.76
C PHE A 69 -10.31 10.05 21.80
N ASP A 70 -10.23 10.81 22.90
CA ASP A 70 -10.88 12.12 22.99
C ASP A 70 -10.03 13.17 22.28
N GLU A 71 -10.32 13.35 21.00
CA GLU A 71 -9.65 14.33 20.16
C GLU A 71 -9.80 15.75 20.70
N LYS A 72 -10.94 16.08 21.31
CA LYS A 72 -11.20 17.44 21.79
C LYS A 72 -10.37 17.72 23.04
N ALA A 73 -10.41 16.85 24.04
CA ALA A 73 -9.62 17.04 25.26
C ALA A 73 -8.12 17.08 24.96
N PHE A 74 -7.63 16.22 24.05
CA PHE A 74 -6.24 16.24 23.61
C PHE A 74 -5.87 17.56 22.92
N LEU A 75 -6.73 18.09 22.07
CA LEU A 75 -6.50 19.38 21.43
C LEU A 75 -6.62 20.53 22.45
N ASP A 76 -7.63 20.54 23.32
CA ASP A 76 -7.76 21.56 24.37
C ASP A 76 -6.49 21.61 25.26
N GLU A 77 -5.91 20.46 25.61
CA GLU A 77 -4.64 20.37 26.34
C GLU A 77 -3.47 20.97 25.55
N MET A 78 -3.36 20.64 24.26
CA MET A 78 -2.29 21.11 23.39
C MET A 78 -2.34 22.64 23.13
N TRP A 79 -3.54 23.23 23.19
CA TRP A 79 -3.76 24.65 22.90
C TRP A 79 -3.98 25.49 24.18
N GLY A 80 -4.03 24.84 25.35
CA GLY A 80 -4.19 25.47 26.66
C GLY A 80 -5.63 25.91 26.92
N ASP A 81 -6.18 25.47 28.05
CA ASP A 81 -7.48 25.91 28.56
C ASP A 81 -7.61 27.44 28.48
N ASN A 82 -8.50 27.91 27.60
CA ASN A 82 -9.20 29.20 27.62
C ASN A 82 -8.59 30.29 28.52
N ASP A 83 -7.41 30.80 28.19
CA ASP A 83 -6.89 32.04 28.79
C ASP A 83 -7.45 33.28 28.05
N VAL A 84 -8.76 33.26 27.79
CA VAL A 84 -9.56 34.43 27.33
C VAL A 84 -10.29 35.05 28.53
N HIS A 85 -9.51 35.32 29.58
CA HIS A 85 -9.86 36.30 30.59
C HIS A 85 -8.78 37.39 30.60
N ARG A 86 -8.86 38.30 29.63
CA ARG A 86 -8.17 39.59 29.69
C ARG A 86 -9.19 40.72 29.60
#